data_AF-A0A3M1VM80-F1
#
_entry.id   AF-A0A3M1VM80-F1
#
_cell.length_a   1.000
_cell.length_b   1.000
_cell.length_c   1.000
_cell.angle_alpha   90.00
_cell.angle_beta   90.00
_cell.angle_gamma   90.00
#
_symmetry.space_group_name_H-M   'P 1'
#
loop_
_entity.id
_entity.type
_entity.pdbx_description
1 polymer ?
#
loop_
_entity_poly.entity_id
_entity_poly.type
_entity_poly.pdbx_seq_one_letter_code
_entity_poly.pdbx_strand_id
1 'polypeptide(L)'
;MCKDNNPITDYEQLLDEELKDPSTAASHIQSAINDTTSPTQSRQILITIEDVARAKGLSWEQLREKAGFSKKDLTDIISEIRSMTIIELARILDALDMKMVIQPGVEGDDRLSTALFPKQLRQPDKE
;
A
#
# COMPACT_ATOMS: atom_id res chain seq x y z
N MET A 1 -11.34 -40.71 -8.98
CA MET A 1 -11.63 -39.27 -8.98
C MET A 1 -10.39 -38.56 -8.48
N CYS A 2 -9.51 -38.13 -9.39
CA CYS A 2 -8.39 -37.27 -9.01
C CYS A 2 -9.00 -35.90 -8.73
N LYS A 3 -8.93 -35.43 -7.48
CA LYS A 3 -9.23 -34.03 -7.18
C LYS A 3 -8.10 -33.22 -7.78
N ASP A 4 -8.40 -32.40 -8.76
CA ASP A 4 -7.53 -31.34 -9.23
C ASP A 4 -7.39 -30.30 -8.09
N ASN A 5 -6.59 -30.64 -7.08
CA ASN A 5 -6.12 -29.68 -6.09
C ASN A 5 -5.09 -28.83 -6.83
N ASN A 6 -5.57 -27.82 -7.55
CA ASN A 6 -4.72 -26.85 -8.20
C ASN A 6 -4.18 -25.93 -7.09
N PRO A 7 -2.90 -26.06 -6.68
CA PRO A 7 -2.40 -25.37 -5.48
C PRO A 7 -2.47 -23.84 -5.61
N ILE A 8 -2.50 -23.32 -6.85
CA ILE A 8 -2.59 -21.88 -7.15
C ILE A 8 -3.92 -21.29 -6.63
N THR A 9 -5.03 -22.02 -6.77
CA THR A 9 -6.36 -21.55 -6.34
C THR A 9 -6.46 -21.41 -4.82
N ASP A 10 -5.74 -22.25 -4.07
CA ASP A 10 -5.72 -22.18 -2.60
C ASP A 10 -4.90 -20.97 -2.12
N TYR A 11 -3.77 -20.65 -2.77
CA TYR A 11 -2.95 -19.50 -2.38
C TYR A 11 -3.63 -18.15 -2.65
N GLU A 12 -4.30 -17.99 -3.79
CA GLU A 12 -5.03 -16.75 -4.08
C GLU A 12 -6.17 -16.50 -3.11
N GLN A 13 -6.91 -17.56 -2.73
CA GLN A 13 -7.97 -17.47 -1.73
C GLN A 13 -7.44 -17.14 -0.34
N LEU A 14 -6.33 -17.78 0.07
CA LEU A 14 -5.69 -17.48 1.35
C LEU A 14 -5.21 -16.03 1.41
N LEU A 15 -4.59 -15.54 0.33
CA LEU A 15 -4.17 -14.15 0.22
C LEU A 15 -5.37 -13.20 0.31
N ASP A 16 -6.46 -13.48 -0.41
CA ASP A 16 -7.67 -12.65 -0.36
C ASP A 16 -8.29 -12.61 1.05
N GLU A 17 -8.28 -13.73 1.78
CA GLU A 17 -8.76 -13.75 3.18
C GLU A 17 -7.86 -12.93 4.11
N GLU A 18 -6.53 -13.03 3.95
CA GLU A 18 -5.56 -12.27 4.76
C GLU A 18 -5.62 -10.76 4.48
N LEU A 19 -5.80 -10.36 3.21
CA LEU A 19 -5.86 -8.96 2.78
C LEU A 19 -7.17 -8.25 3.17
N LYS A 20 -8.17 -8.97 3.69
CA LYS A 20 -9.33 -8.33 4.35
C LYS A 20 -8.93 -7.64 5.65
N ASP A 21 -7.86 -8.09 6.31
CA ASP A 21 -7.32 -7.41 7.48
C ASP A 21 -6.61 -6.10 7.06
N PRO A 22 -7.00 -4.94 7.60
CA PRO A 22 -6.40 -3.65 7.23
C PRO A 22 -4.89 -3.55 7.50
N SER A 23 -4.39 -4.22 8.53
CA SER A 23 -2.97 -4.17 8.91
C SER A 23 -2.14 -5.01 7.95
N THR A 24 -2.64 -6.18 7.56
CA THR A 24 -2.02 -7.04 6.54
C THR A 24 -2.02 -6.35 5.19
N ALA A 25 -3.15 -5.78 4.76
CA ALA A 25 -3.23 -5.03 3.50
C ALA A 25 -2.25 -3.85 3.46
N ALA A 26 -2.16 -3.09 4.56
CA ALA A 26 -1.21 -1.97 4.65
C ALA A 26 0.25 -2.46 4.59
N SER A 27 0.57 -3.55 5.29
CA SER A 27 1.91 -4.14 5.26
C SER A 27 2.27 -4.65 3.87
N HIS A 28 1.31 -5.24 3.16
CA HIS A 28 1.48 -5.74 1.81
C HIS A 28 1.80 -4.60 0.82
N ILE A 29 1.02 -3.51 0.86
CA ILE A 29 1.29 -2.30 0.05
C ILE A 29 2.62 -1.65 0.44
N GLN A 30 2.93 -1.55 1.74
CA GLN A 30 4.18 -0.95 2.22
C GLN A 30 5.40 -1.73 1.74
N SER A 31 5.31 -3.07 1.69
CA SER A 31 6.35 -3.92 1.13
C SER A 31 6.61 -3.61 -0.34
N ALA A 32 5.56 -3.42 -1.14
CA ALA A 32 5.69 -3.05 -2.55
C ALA A 32 6.27 -1.63 -2.75
N ILE A 33 5.97 -0.69 -1.84
CA ILE A 33 6.54 0.67 -1.86
C ILE A 33 8.02 0.65 -1.47
N ASN A 34 8.41 -0.16 -0.47
CA ASN A 34 9.76 -0.20 0.06
C ASN A 34 10.73 -1.04 -0.77
N ASP A 35 10.22 -1.84 -1.71
CA ASP A 35 11.07 -2.54 -2.66
C ASP A 35 11.63 -1.55 -3.70
N THR A 36 12.79 -0.98 -3.37
CA THR A 36 13.51 0.00 -4.18
C THR A 36 14.36 -0.64 -5.28
N THR A 37 14.35 -1.97 -5.39
CA THR A 37 15.28 -2.70 -6.26
C THR A 37 14.77 -2.89 -7.68
N SER A 38 13.48 -2.62 -7.94
CA SER A 38 12.84 -2.94 -9.22
C SER A 38 12.62 -1.72 -10.13
N PRO A 39 13.03 -1.78 -11.41
CA PRO A 39 12.64 -0.78 -12.41
C PRO A 39 11.12 -0.74 -12.66
N THR A 40 10.39 -1.79 -12.24
CA THR A 40 8.93 -1.92 -12.41
C THR A 40 8.16 -1.57 -11.14
N GLN A 41 8.77 -0.82 -10.20
CA GLN A 41 8.20 -0.52 -8.88
C GLN A 41 6.76 0.03 -8.95
N SER A 42 6.49 0.99 -9.84
CA SER A 42 5.13 1.56 -9.99
C SER A 42 4.10 0.51 -10.43
N ARG A 43 4.50 -0.43 -11.30
CA ARG A 43 3.65 -1.53 -11.73
C ARG A 43 3.43 -2.54 -10.58
N GLN A 44 4.48 -2.85 -9.82
CA GLN A 44 4.39 -3.72 -8.64
C GLN A 44 3.40 -3.16 -7.61
N ILE A 45 3.51 -1.87 -7.30
CA ILE A 45 2.60 -1.17 -6.39
C ILE A 45 1.15 -1.26 -6.89
N LEU A 46 0.91 -1.06 -8.19
CA LEU A 46 -0.45 -1.16 -8.76
C LEU A 46 -1.03 -2.57 -8.65
N ILE A 47 -0.23 -3.62 -8.90
CA ILE A 47 -0.67 -5.02 -8.76
C ILE A 47 -1.05 -5.29 -7.30
N THR A 48 -0.20 -4.91 -6.36
CA THR A 48 -0.48 -5.08 -4.92
C THR A 48 -1.74 -4.33 -4.48
N ILE A 49 -1.98 -3.15 -5.03
CA ILE A 49 -3.20 -2.39 -4.79
C ILE A 49 -4.42 -3.11 -5.39
N GLU A 50 -4.29 -3.68 -6.59
CA GLU A 50 -5.35 -4.46 -7.24
C GLU A 50 -5.72 -5.69 -6.39
N ASP A 51 -4.74 -6.40 -5.84
CA ASP A 51 -4.97 -7.54 -4.94
C ASP A 51 -5.76 -7.11 -3.69
N VAL A 52 -5.37 -6.00 -3.05
CA VAL A 52 -6.09 -5.44 -1.90
C VAL A 52 -7.50 -4.99 -2.28
N ALA A 53 -7.68 -4.38 -3.45
CA ALA A 53 -8.99 -3.97 -3.94
C ALA A 53 -9.90 -5.19 -4.14
N ARG A 54 -9.38 -6.24 -4.78
CA ARG A 54 -10.07 -7.52 -5.03
C ARG A 54 -10.50 -8.18 -3.72
N ALA A 55 -9.59 -8.28 -2.75
CA ALA A 55 -9.89 -8.84 -1.43
C ALA A 55 -11.02 -8.08 -0.70
N LYS A 56 -11.12 -6.77 -0.91
CA LYS A 56 -12.20 -5.91 -0.39
C LYS A 56 -13.49 -5.91 -1.24
N GLY A 57 -13.54 -6.71 -2.31
CA GLY A 57 -14.69 -6.78 -3.22
C GLY A 57 -14.86 -5.55 -4.13
N LEU A 58 -13.80 -4.76 -4.32
CA LEU A 58 -13.77 -3.60 -5.19
C LEU A 58 -13.14 -3.97 -6.53
N SER A 59 -13.81 -3.69 -7.64
CA SER A 59 -13.19 -3.90 -8.96
C SER A 59 -12.13 -2.84 -9.25
N TRP A 60 -11.16 -3.19 -10.10
CA TRP A 60 -10.13 -2.25 -10.54
C TRP A 60 -10.72 -0.98 -11.19
N GLU A 61 -11.82 -1.12 -11.94
CA GLU A 61 -12.51 0.01 -12.56
C GLU A 61 -13.17 0.92 -11.51
N GLN A 62 -13.80 0.36 -10.48
CA GLN A 62 -14.37 1.14 -9.38
C GLN A 62 -13.28 1.87 -8.58
N LEU A 63 -12.14 1.22 -8.34
CA LEU A 63 -11.02 1.83 -7.65
C LEU A 63 -10.45 3.02 -8.45
N ARG A 64 -10.22 2.83 -9.75
CA ARG A 64 -9.77 3.89 -10.66
C ARG A 64 -10.69 5.10 -10.62
N GLU A 65 -12.00 4.88 -10.68
CA GLU A 65 -13.00 5.94 -10.67
C GLU A 65 -13.01 6.70 -9.34
N LYS A 66 -12.98 5.98 -8.22
CA LYS A 66 -12.89 6.60 -6.88
C LYS A 66 -11.59 7.40 -6.69
N ALA A 67 -10.47 6.89 -7.21
CA ALA A 67 -9.17 7.55 -7.12
C ALA A 67 -8.99 8.69 -8.14
N GLY A 68 -9.96 8.88 -9.07
CA GLY A 68 -9.95 9.95 -10.05
C GLY A 68 -8.95 9.78 -11.20
N PHE A 69 -8.55 8.54 -11.52
CA PHE A 69 -7.60 8.26 -12.60
C PHE A 69 -8.30 8.14 -13.94
N SER A 70 -7.68 8.67 -15.00
CA SER A 70 -8.10 8.33 -16.36
C SER A 70 -7.62 6.91 -16.72
N LYS A 71 -8.29 6.25 -17.68
CA LYS A 71 -7.81 4.96 -18.21
C LYS A 71 -6.39 5.10 -18.80
N LYS A 72 -6.12 6.23 -19.46
CA LYS A 72 -4.80 6.54 -20.02
C LYS A 72 -3.72 6.64 -18.93
N ASP A 73 -3.98 7.32 -17.82
CA ASP A 73 -3.01 7.47 -16.72
C ASP A 73 -2.58 6.10 -16.17
N LEU A 74 -3.55 5.22 -15.93
CA LEU A 74 -3.24 3.86 -15.49
C LEU A 74 -2.47 3.08 -16.54
N THR A 75 -2.86 3.16 -17.82
CA THR A 75 -2.12 2.50 -18.90
C THR A 75 -0.69 3.01 -19.00
N ASP A 76 -0.46 4.32 -18.86
CA ASP A 76 0.87 4.92 -18.92
C ASP A 76 1.74 4.47 -17.73
N ILE A 77 1.16 4.31 -16.53
CA ILE A 77 1.88 3.79 -15.36
C ILE A 77 2.18 2.28 -15.49
N ILE A 78 1.19 1.49 -15.91
CA ILE A 78 1.33 0.03 -16.08
C ILE A 78 2.33 -0.30 -17.21
N SER A 79 2.33 0.51 -18.27
CA SER A 79 3.25 0.37 -19.41
C SER A 79 4.61 1.03 -19.15
N GLU A 80 4.85 1.51 -17.93
CA GLU A 80 6.12 2.12 -17.51
C GLU A 80 6.53 3.34 -18.35
N ILE A 81 5.56 3.99 -19.01
CA ILE A 81 5.75 5.25 -19.74
C ILE A 81 6.05 6.38 -18.75
N ARG A 82 5.47 6.30 -17.54
CA ARG A 82 5.77 7.19 -16.42
C ARG A 82 5.62 6.48 -15.08
N SER A 83 6.28 7.00 -14.06
CA SER A 83 6.09 6.56 -12.68
C SER A 83 4.80 7.11 -12.08
N MET A 84 4.28 6.40 -11.07
CA MET A 84 3.19 6.90 -10.23
C MET A 84 3.72 7.97 -9.27
N THR A 85 2.97 9.06 -9.13
CA THR A 85 3.31 10.10 -8.15
C THR A 85 2.79 9.76 -6.75
N ILE A 86 3.36 10.39 -5.72
CA ILE A 86 2.89 10.20 -4.33
C ILE A 86 1.43 10.67 -4.16
N ILE A 87 1.02 11.74 -4.86
CA ILE A 87 -0.36 12.25 -4.81
C ILE A 87 -1.34 11.23 -5.40
N GLU A 88 -0.95 10.62 -6.52
CA GLU A 88 -1.68 9.55 -7.19
C GLU A 88 -1.83 8.32 -6.28
N LEU A 89 -0.73 7.88 -5.64
CA LEU A 89 -0.76 6.81 -4.66
C LEU A 89 -1.67 7.13 -3.46
N ALA A 90 -1.59 8.36 -2.93
CA ALA A 90 -2.44 8.79 -1.82
C ALA A 90 -3.94 8.76 -2.15
N ARG A 91 -4.33 9.15 -3.38
CA ARG A 91 -5.72 9.05 -3.84
C ARG A 91 -6.21 7.61 -3.94
N ILE A 92 -5.35 6.70 -4.38
CA ILE A 92 -5.69 5.27 -4.44
C ILE A 92 -5.89 4.70 -3.03
N LEU A 93 -5.00 5.04 -2.10
CA LEU A 93 -5.11 4.62 -0.71
C LEU A 93 -6.38 5.16 -0.04
N ASP A 94 -6.71 6.43 -0.27
CA ASP A 94 -7.96 7.04 0.21
C ASP A 94 -9.20 6.34 -0.39
N ALA A 95 -9.16 5.99 -1.67
CA ALA A 95 -10.23 5.23 -2.33
C ALA A 95 -10.42 3.79 -1.77
N LEU A 96 -9.37 3.21 -1.19
CA LEU A 96 -9.39 1.94 -0.46
C LEU A 96 -9.76 2.08 1.02
N ASP A 97 -10.09 3.29 1.48
CA ASP A 97 -10.29 3.64 2.90
C ASP A 97 -9.06 3.26 3.76
N MET A 98 -7.87 3.52 3.23
CA MET A 98 -6.59 3.22 3.88
C MET A 98 -5.82 4.50 4.16
N LYS A 99 -5.49 4.71 5.44
CA LYS A 99 -4.62 5.81 5.88
C LYS A 99 -3.26 5.23 6.25
N MET A 100 -2.30 5.36 5.34
CA MET A 100 -0.94 4.88 5.55
C MET A 100 0.02 6.07 5.70
N VAL A 101 0.95 5.95 6.65
CA VAL A 101 2.09 6.86 6.74
C VAL A 101 3.18 6.29 5.84
N ILE A 102 3.32 6.85 4.65
CA ILE A 102 4.41 6.51 3.75
C ILE A 102 5.66 7.24 4.26
N GLN A 103 6.55 6.54 4.94
CA GLN A 103 7.89 7.05 5.22
C GLN A 103 8.76 6.73 4.01
N PRO A 104 9.35 7.73 3.33
CA PRO A 104 10.41 7.44 2.37
C PRO A 104 11.53 6.74 3.15
N GLY A 105 12.00 5.60 2.65
CA GLY A 105 13.03 4.81 3.32
C GLY A 105 14.23 5.69 3.64
N VAL A 106 14.43 5.99 4.92
CA VAL A 106 15.75 6.28 5.44
C VAL A 106 16.51 4.97 5.31
N GLU A 107 17.40 4.87 4.32
CA GLU A 107 18.46 3.87 4.37
C GLU A 107 19.10 3.94 5.75
N GLY A 108 19.28 2.77 6.37
CA GLY A 108 19.42 2.62 7.82
C GLY A 108 20.28 3.68 8.51
N ASP A 109 19.68 4.33 9.50
CA ASP A 109 20.43 4.70 10.70
C ASP A 109 19.68 4.12 11.90
N ASP A 110 20.26 3.08 12.47
CA ASP A 110 19.84 2.32 13.65
C ASP A 110 19.97 3.15 14.94
N ARG A 111 19.70 4.46 14.85
CA ARG A 111 19.87 5.42 15.94
C ARG A 111 18.79 6.47 15.83
N LEU A 112 18.04 6.64 16.93
CA LEU A 112 17.02 7.66 17.18
C LEU A 112 15.57 7.25 16.88
N SER A 113 15.08 6.23 17.58
CA SER A 113 13.67 6.19 18.01
C SER A 113 13.53 5.94 19.52
N THR A 114 14.54 6.36 20.29
CA THR A 114 14.33 6.68 21.70
C THR A 114 14.09 8.18 21.80
N ALA A 115 12.93 8.53 22.35
CA ALA A 115 12.44 9.86 22.66
C ALA A 115 11.90 10.67 21.47
N LEU A 116 10.57 10.72 21.36
CA LEU A 116 9.83 11.99 21.26
C LEU A 116 8.31 11.72 21.32
N PHE A 117 7.85 11.23 22.47
CA PHE A 117 6.52 11.60 22.97
C PHE A 117 6.68 12.32 24.31
N PRO A 118 5.88 13.37 24.55
CA PRO A 118 6.19 14.44 25.48
C PRO A 118 5.82 14.02 26.90
N LYS A 119 6.79 13.98 27.81
CA LYS A 119 6.45 14.07 29.24
C LYS A 119 6.17 15.53 29.54
N GLN A 120 4.88 15.85 29.59
CA GLN A 120 4.39 16.96 30.39
C GLN A 120 5.04 16.91 31.78
N LEU A 121 5.67 18.00 32.22
CA LEU A 121 5.73 18.32 33.65
C LEU A 121 5.93 19.84 33.81
N ARG A 122 4.80 20.50 34.07
CA ARG A 122 4.58 21.74 34.85
C ARG A 122 5.77 22.71 35.02
N GLN A 123 5.61 23.92 34.49
CA GLN A 123 5.94 25.11 35.27
C GLN A 123 4.80 25.33 36.30
N PRO A 124 5.11 25.80 37.52
CA PRO A 124 5.08 27.25 37.72
C PRO A 124 6.18 27.80 38.65
N ASP A 125 6.60 29.02 38.27
CA ASP A 125 6.87 30.22 39.07
C ASP A 125 7.47 30.20 40.49
N LYS A 126 8.41 31.16 40.65
CA LYS A 126 8.71 32.02 41.83
C LYS A 126 9.47 31.35 42.98
N GLU A 127 10.48 31.97 43.60
CA GLU A 127 10.79 33.39 43.87
C GLU A 127 12.32 33.61 43.92
#